data_AF-A0A832NJB7-F1
#
_entry.id   AF-A0A832NJB7-F1
#
_cell.length_a   1.000
_cell.length_b   1.000
_cell.length_c   1.000
_cell.angle_alpha   90.00
_cell.angle_beta   90.00
_cell.angle_gamma   90.00
#
_symmetry.space_group_name_H-M   'P 1'
#
loop_
_entity.id
_entity.type
_entity.pdbx_description
1 polymer ?
#
loop_
_entity_poly.entity_id
_entity_poly.type
_entity_poly.pdbx_seq_one_letter_code
_entity_poly.pdbx_strand_id
1 'polypeptide(L)'
;MRRPPAFVCQTGVSPQIATTMPNQDDIQYALEVTRVLQEPDRRIDTFGETRFEFQLLSEPMDRIGQVRIRSGEMQAQRPMLLKPDGYRDY
;
A
#
# COMPACT_ATOMS: atom_id res chain seq x y z
N MET A 1 -35.11 7.23 -21.58
CA MET A 1 -34.40 5.98 -21.18
C MET A 1 -33.01 6.05 -21.81
N ARG A 2 -31.85 6.02 -21.15
CA ARG A 2 -31.39 5.44 -19.88
C ARG A 2 -30.25 6.34 -19.35
N ARG A 3 -30.23 6.66 -18.05
CA ARG A 3 -29.03 7.16 -17.35
C ARG A 3 -28.08 5.98 -17.09
N PRO A 4 -26.75 6.16 -17.17
CA PRO A 4 -25.81 5.43 -16.32
C PRO A 4 -25.02 6.39 -15.42
N PRO A 5 -24.39 5.87 -14.35
CA PRO A 5 -24.44 6.52 -13.04
C PRO A 5 -23.38 7.61 -12.87
N ALA A 6 -23.79 8.66 -12.16
CA ALA A 6 -22.88 9.61 -11.56
C ALA A 6 -21.92 8.84 -10.65
N PHE A 7 -20.64 8.78 -11.04
CA PHE A 7 -19.55 8.49 -10.12
C PHE A 7 -19.48 9.66 -9.15
N VAL A 8 -20.25 9.56 -8.06
CA VAL A 8 -20.17 10.49 -6.95
C VAL A 8 -18.90 10.12 -6.19
N CYS A 9 -17.78 10.76 -6.55
CA CYS A 9 -16.65 10.92 -5.65
C CYS A 9 -17.16 11.70 -4.43
N GLN A 10 -17.69 11.00 -3.43
CA GLN A 10 -17.92 11.59 -2.13
C GLN A 10 -16.54 11.87 -1.53
N THR A 11 -16.08 13.11 -1.66
CA THR A 11 -15.06 13.71 -0.79
C THR A 11 -15.67 13.92 0.59
N GLY A 12 -15.97 12.81 1.26
CA GLY A 12 -16.25 12.77 2.68
C GLY A 12 -14.94 12.51 3.39
N VAL A 13 -14.19 13.58 3.70
CA VAL A 13 -13.13 13.51 4.69
C VAL A 13 -13.81 13.25 6.03
N SER A 14 -14.00 11.97 6.37
CA SER A 14 -14.21 11.59 7.76
C SER A 14 -12.84 11.60 8.43
N PRO A 15 -12.61 12.49 9.41
CA PRO A 15 -11.42 12.43 10.25
C PRO A 15 -11.54 11.21 11.17
N GLN A 16 -10.43 10.83 11.79
CA GLN A 16 -10.29 9.75 12.78
C GLN A 16 -9.79 8.42 12.22
N ILE A 17 -8.64 8.46 11.54
CA ILE A 17 -7.66 7.38 11.77
C ILE A 17 -6.98 7.79 13.07
N ALA A 18 -7.41 7.18 14.18
CA ALA A 18 -6.62 7.22 15.40
C ALA A 18 -5.23 6.69 15.04
N THR A 19 -4.20 7.51 15.24
CA THR A 19 -2.79 7.14 15.10
C THR A 19 -2.41 6.19 16.22
N THR A 20 -3.00 5.01 16.25
CA THR A 20 -2.46 3.85 16.96
C THR A 20 -1.55 3.18 15.96
N MET A 21 -0.25 3.10 16.27
CA MET A 21 0.66 2.27 15.48
C MET A 21 0.06 0.86 15.38
N PRO A 22 -0.08 0.29 14.18
CA PRO A 22 -0.63 -1.05 14.04
C PRO A 22 0.23 -2.02 14.86
N ASN A 23 -0.41 -2.89 15.64
CA ASN A 23 0.29 -3.91 16.41
C ASN A 23 0.88 -4.94 15.43
N GLN A 24 1.87 -5.72 15.88
CA GLN A 24 2.49 -6.75 15.04
C GLN A 24 1.47 -7.78 14.53
N ASP A 25 0.46 -8.10 15.34
CA ASP A 25 -0.63 -9.01 14.94
C ASP A 25 -1.51 -8.40 13.83
N ASP A 26 -1.76 -7.09 13.87
CA ASP A 26 -2.55 -6.40 12.84
C ASP A 26 -1.81 -6.42 11.50
N ILE A 27 -0.48 -6.26 11.54
CA ILE A 27 0.39 -6.35 10.37
C ILE A 27 0.37 -7.78 9.81
N GLN A 28 0.55 -8.78 10.68
CA GLN A 28 0.55 -10.19 10.29
C GLN A 28 -0.78 -10.58 9.64
N TYR A 29 -1.90 -10.21 10.26
CA TYR A 29 -3.23 -10.44 9.71
C TYR A 29 -3.41 -9.80 8.33
N ALA A 30 -2.98 -8.54 8.17
CA ALA A 30 -3.09 -7.84 6.88
C ALA A 30 -2.27 -8.54 5.79
N LEU A 31 -1.08 -9.07 6.13
CA LEU A 31 -0.24 -9.82 5.19
C LEU A 31 -0.88 -11.14 4.76
N GLU A 32 -1.51 -11.87 5.68
CA GLU A 32 -2.14 -13.17 5.39
C GLU A 32 -3.43 -13.04 4.58
N VAL A 33 -4.18 -11.94 4.78
CA VAL A 33 -5.50 -11.74 4.17
C VAL A 33 -5.43 -10.94 2.85
N THR A 34 -4.33 -10.23 2.59
CA THR A 34 -4.16 -9.47 1.34
C THR A 34 -3.77 -10.40 0.19
N ARG A 35 -4.48 -10.28 -0.93
CA ARG A 35 -4.18 -10.99 -2.17
C ARG A 35 -3.89 -10.03 -3.31
N VAL A 36 -2.99 -10.42 -4.20
CA VAL A 36 -2.72 -9.67 -5.44
C VAL A 36 -3.85 -9.93 -6.43
N LEU A 37 -4.56 -8.87 -6.82
CA LEU A 37 -5.60 -8.94 -7.85
C LEU A 37 -5.05 -8.67 -9.25
N GLN A 38 -4.08 -7.76 -9.34
CA GLN A 38 -3.45 -7.35 -10.58
C GLN A 38 -1.97 -7.17 -10.30
N GLU A 39 -1.15 -7.84 -11.12
CA GLU A 39 0.29 -7.66 -11.09
C GLU A 39 0.68 -6.33 -11.74
N PRO A 40 1.74 -5.66 -11.26
CA PRO A 40 2.23 -4.44 -11.88
C PRO A 40 2.77 -4.73 -13.29
N ASP A 41 2.33 -3.96 -14.29
CA ASP A 41 2.77 -4.10 -15.69
C ASP A 41 4.28 -3.87 -15.89
N ARG A 42 4.93 -3.15 -14.96
CA ARG A 42 6.37 -2.86 -15.01
C ARG A 42 7.13 -3.69 -13.99
N ARG A 43 8.19 -4.35 -14.44
CA ARG A 43 9.17 -5.00 -13.56
C ARG A 43 9.81 -3.93 -12.67
N ILE A 44 9.74 -4.15 -11.35
CA ILE A 44 10.42 -3.33 -10.37
C ILE A 44 11.93 -3.46 -10.64
N ASP A 45 12.61 -2.35 -10.94
CA ASP A 45 14.04 -2.37 -11.20
C ASP A 45 14.77 -2.50 -9.86
N THR A 46 15.21 -3.71 -9.54
CA THR A 46 15.74 -4.09 -8.22
C THR A 46 17.10 -3.46 -7.89
N PHE A 47 17.77 -2.84 -8.87
CA PHE A 47 19.09 -2.22 -8.70
C PHE A 47 19.07 -0.68 -8.72
N GLY A 48 17.91 -0.08 -8.97
CA GLY A 48 17.71 1.38 -9.03
C GLY A 48 16.73 1.90 -7.98
N GLU A 49 16.49 3.21 -8.01
CA GLU A 49 15.36 3.82 -7.31
C GLU A 49 14.11 3.60 -8.15
N THR A 50 13.23 2.70 -7.71
CA THR A 50 11.97 2.45 -8.41
C THR A 50 10.81 3.08 -7.64
N ARG A 51 10.04 3.93 -8.32
CA ARG A 51 8.78 4.49 -7.84
C ARG A 51 7.63 3.76 -8.53
N PHE A 52 6.69 3.23 -7.75
CA PHE A 52 5.48 2.63 -8.31
C PHE A 52 4.24 3.04 -7.55
N GLU A 53 3.16 3.20 -8.28
CA GLU A 53 1.83 3.47 -7.74
C GLU A 53 1.12 2.13 -7.49
N PHE A 54 0.45 2.02 -6.35
CA PHE A 54 -0.35 0.86 -6.03
C PHE A 54 -1.78 1.27 -5.66
N GLN A 55 -2.71 0.36 -5.93
CA GLN A 55 -4.11 0.48 -5.51
C GLN A 55 -4.44 -0.70 -4.62
N LEU A 56 -4.91 -0.42 -3.41
CA LEU A 56 -5.36 -1.40 -2.44
C LEU A 56 -6.87 -1.31 -2.29
N LEU A 57 -7.56 -2.43 -2.48
CA LEU A 57 -8.98 -2.56 -2.20
C LEU A 57 -9.14 -3.16 -0.80
N SER A 58 -9.88 -2.47 0.05
CA SER A 58 -10.11 -2.89 1.44
C SER A 58 -11.55 -2.60 1.86
N GLU A 59 -12.17 -3.53 2.57
CA GLU A 59 -13.45 -3.30 3.26
C GLU A 59 -13.16 -2.67 4.63
N PRO A 60 -13.72 -1.49 4.96
CA PRO A 60 -13.54 -0.90 6.28
C PRO A 60 -14.34 -1.70 7.33
N MET A 61 -13.72 -2.01 8.46
CA MET A 61 -14.33 -2.81 9.53
C MET A 61 -15.63 -2.21 10.07
N ASP A 62 -15.77 -0.88 10.04
CA ASP A 62 -16.94 -0.17 10.58
C ASP A 62 -18.19 -0.29 9.70
N ARG A 63 -18.07 -0.70 8.43
CA ARG A 63 -19.19 -0.73 7.48
C ARG A 63 -19.09 -1.91 6.52
N ILE A 64 -19.96 -2.89 6.74
CA ILE A 64 -20.08 -4.09 5.91
C ILE A 64 -20.72 -3.73 4.56
N GLY A 65 -20.16 -4.26 3.47
CA GLY A 65 -20.65 -4.05 2.11
C GLY A 65 -20.16 -2.78 1.43
N GLN A 66 -19.21 -2.06 2.04
CA GLN A 66 -18.54 -0.92 1.41
C GLN A 66 -17.10 -1.29 1.06
N VAL A 67 -16.63 -0.91 -0.12
CA VAL A 67 -15.22 -1.10 -0.52
C VAL A 67 -14.55 0.26 -0.60
N ARG A 68 -13.39 0.39 0.03
CA ARG A 68 -12.54 1.57 -0.04
C ARG A 68 -11.32 1.26 -0.91
N ILE A 69 -11.12 2.11 -1.92
CA ILE A 69 -9.90 2.11 -2.72
C ILE A 69 -8.91 3.06 -2.05
N ARG A 70 -7.72 2.56 -1.73
CA ARG A 70 -6.60 3.32 -1.22
C ARG A 70 -5.52 3.34 -2.30
N SER A 71 -5.13 4.54 -2.72
CA SER A 71 -4.04 4.72 -3.67
C SER A 71 -2.83 5.24 -2.92
N GLY A 72 -1.66 4.70 -3.23
CA GLY A 72 -0.40 5.11 -2.64
C GLY A 72 0.74 5.02 -3.64
N GLU A 73 1.81 5.74 -3.34
CA GLU A 73 3.07 5.65 -4.06
C GLU A 73 4.09 4.96 -3.14
N MET A 74 4.77 3.95 -3.66
CA MET A 74 5.87 3.28 -2.97
C MET A 74 7.18 3.60 -3.69
N GLN A 75 8.17 4.05 -2.91
CA GLN A 75 9.52 4.31 -3.37
C GLN A 75 10.43 3.23 -2.79
N ALA A 76 10.99 2.40 -3.66
CA ALA A 76 12.04 1.47 -3.30
C ALA A 76 13.40 2.17 -3.47
N GLN A 77 14.15 2.30 -2.37
CA GLN A 77 15.50 2.83 -2.42
C GLN A 77 16.49 1.77 -2.90
N ARG A 78 17.59 2.23 -3.51
CA ARG A 78 18.68 1.36 -3.92
C ARG A 78 19.25 0.62 -2.69
N PRO A 79 19.37 -0.72 -2.72
CA PRO A 79 19.97 -1.46 -1.61
C PRO A 79 21.43 -1.02 -1.41
N MET A 80 21.80 -0.72 -0.17
CA MET A 80 23.18 -0.38 0.20
C MET A 80 23.88 -1.58 0.83
N LEU A 81 25.12 -1.83 0.42
CA LEU A 81 25.97 -2.83 1.09
C LEU A 81 26.44 -2.27 2.43
N LEU A 82 25.87 -2.80 3.52
CA LEU A 82 26.31 -2.50 4.88
C LEU A 82 27.61 -3.29 5.14
N LYS A 83 28.75 -2.59 5.21
CA LYS A 83 29.99 -3.16 5.74
C LYS A 83 29.96 -3.05 7.27
N PRO A 84 30.27 -4.11 8.03
CA PRO A 84 30.45 -4.01 9.47
C PRO A 84 31.53 -2.99 9.83
N ASP A 85 31.31 -2.18 10.87
CA ASP A 85 32.27 -1.22 11.40
C ASP A 85 33.51 -1.95 11.92
N GLY A 86 34.52 -2.15 11.07
CA GLY A 86 35.74 -2.88 11.42
C GLY A 86 36.36 -3.69 10.28
N TYR A 87 35.65 -3.88 9.17
CA TYR A 87 36.22 -4.52 7.99
C TYR A 87 37.16 -3.54 7.24
N ARG A 88 38.43 -3.52 7.65
CA ARG A 88 39.50 -2.81 6.93
C ARG A 88 39.99 -3.70 5.79
N ASP A 89 39.87 -3.20 4.57
CA ASP A 89 40.47 -3.79 3.38
C ASP A 89 42.01 -3.69 3.55
N TYR A 90 42.67 -4.82 3.84
CA TYR A 90 44.13 -4.93 4.09
C TYR A 90 44.92 -4.96 2.77
#